data_AF-A0AA89XB93-F1
#
_entry.id   AF-A0AA89XB93-F1
#
_cell.length_a   1.000
_cell.length_b   1.000
_cell.length_c   1.000
_cell.angle_alpha   90.00
_cell.angle_beta   90.00
_cell.angle_gamma   90.00
#
_symmetry.space_group_name_H-M   'P 1'
#
loop_
_entity.id
_entity.type
_entity.pdbx_description
1 polymer ?
#
loop_
_entity_poly.entity_id
_entity_poly.type
_entity_poly.pdbx_seq_one_letter_code
_entity_poly.pdbx_strand_id
1 'polypeptide(L)' 'MAAQQCLDWTERTHHLAGPLGVHLLNALCEADWLRRSKNSHAVLVTPKGWAQLKAQLNLDPRTLENLEHNPALAG' A
#
# COMPACT_ATOMS: atom_id res chain seq x y z
N MET A 1 -22.27 4.16 -13.02
CA MET A 1 -21.11 3.50 -12.38
C MET A 1 -19.94 3.66 -13.34
N ALA A 2 -19.01 4.56 -13.05
CA ALA A 2 -17.79 4.71 -13.81
C ALA A 2 -16.68 4.99 -12.79
N ALA A 3 -15.64 4.16 -12.78
CA ALA A 3 -14.41 4.46 -12.08
C ALA A 3 -13.73 5.56 -12.89
N GLN A 4 -13.91 6.81 -12.46
CA GLN A 4 -13.18 7.94 -13.03
C GLN A 4 -11.71 7.75 -12.66
N GLN A 5 -10.89 7.50 -13.67
CA GLN A 5 -9.44 7.43 -13.56
C GLN A 5 -8.94 8.86 -13.30
N CYS A 6 -8.95 9.29 -12.05
CA CYS A 6 -8.24 10.51 -11.66
C CYS A 6 -6.75 10.17 -11.63
N LEU A 7 -6.12 10.56 -12.73
CA LEU A 7 -4.70 10.61 -13.01
C LEU A 7 -3.95 11.32 -11.86
N ASP A 8 -3.37 10.55 -10.94
CA ASP A 8 -2.39 11.07 -9.97
C ASP A 8 -0.99 10.84 -10.57
N TRP A 9 -0.40 11.90 -11.13
CA TRP A 9 0.85 11.85 -11.87
C TRP A 9 2.07 11.78 -10.93
N THR A 10 2.18 10.79 -10.06
CA THR A 10 3.46 10.56 -9.34
C THR A 10 3.87 9.09 -9.24
N GLU A 11 3.00 8.12 -9.56
CA GLU A 11 3.43 6.73 -9.63
C GLU A 11 2.71 6.00 -10.76
N ARG A 12 3.45 5.45 -11.72
CA ARG A 12 2.95 4.51 -12.73
C ARG A 12 2.67 3.14 -12.09
N THR A 13 1.89 3.13 -11.02
CA THR A 13 1.49 1.93 -10.28
C THR A 13 -0.02 1.79 -10.41
N HIS A 14 -0.52 0.56 -10.62
CA HIS A 14 -1.95 0.29 -10.63
C HIS A 14 -2.57 0.75 -9.30
N HIS A 15 -3.17 1.94 -9.27
CA HIS A 15 -3.90 2.41 -8.12
C HIS A 15 -5.12 1.49 -7.94
N LEU A 16 -5.15 0.76 -6.81
CA LEU A 16 -6.37 0.11 -6.30
C LEU A 16 -7.34 1.21 -5.86
N ALA A 17 -7.88 1.93 -6.85
CA ALA A 17 -8.81 3.01 -6.64
C ALA A 17 -10.23 2.46 -6.41
N GLY A 18 -11.03 3.23 -5.68
CA GLY A 18 -12.45 2.92 -5.44
C GLY A 18 -12.71 2.13 -4.15
N PRO A 19 -13.96 1.65 -3.97
CA PRO A 19 -14.43 1.10 -2.69
C PRO A 19 -13.58 -0.05 -2.16
N LEU A 20 -13.07 -0.91 -3.05
CA LEU A 20 -12.24 -2.06 -2.66
C LEU A 20 -10.96 -1.61 -1.93
N GLY A 21 -10.24 -0.64 -2.47
CA GLY A 21 -9.02 -0.11 -1.84
C GLY A 21 -9.31 0.54 -0.49
N VAL A 22 -10.45 1.23 -0.38
CA VAL A 22 -10.90 1.84 0.89
C VAL A 22 -11.21 0.76 1.94
N HIS A 23 -11.96 -0.28 1.56
CA HIS A 23 -12.29 -1.39 2.47
C HIS A 23 -11.05 -2.18 2.89
N LEU A 24 -10.13 -2.44 1.95
CA LEU A 24 -8.87 -3.10 2.26
C LEU A 24 -8.04 -2.28 3.25
N LEU A 25 -7.85 -0.98 2.98
CA LEU A 25 -7.09 -0.10 3.87
C LEU A 25 -7.74 -0.02 5.27
N ASN A 26 -9.07 0.05 5.34
CA ASN A 26 -9.77 0.05 6.62
C ASN A 26 -9.57 -1.27 7.36
N ALA A 27 -9.73 -2.42 6.71
CA ALA A 27 -9.52 -3.73 7.33
C ALA A 27 -8.09 -3.90 7.86
N LEU A 28 -7.09 -3.42 7.11
CA LEU A 28 -5.69 -3.44 7.55
C LEU A 28 -5.42 -2.48 8.72
N CYS A 29 -6.11 -1.34 8.79
CA CYS A 29 -6.06 -0.45 9.96
C CYS A 29 -6.76 -1.06 11.17
N GLU A 30 -7.94 -1.67 11.00
CA GLU A 30 -8.69 -2.34 12.07
C GLU A 30 -7.91 -3.52 12.66
N ALA A 31 -7.14 -4.24 11.84
CA ALA A 31 -6.24 -5.30 12.29
C ALA A 31 -4.97 -4.79 13.01
N ASP A 32 -4.77 -3.47 13.11
CA ASP A 32 -3.55 -2.79 13.58
C ASP A 32 -2.31 -3.16 12.74
N TRP A 33 -2.47 -3.43 11.44
CA TRP A 33 -1.35 -3.64 10.52
C TRP A 33 -0.83 -2.33 9.95
N LEU A 34 -1.74 -1.38 9.70
CA LEU A 34 -1.45 -0.05 9.18
C LEU A 34 -1.96 1.06 10.12
N ARG A 35 -1.26 2.19 10.16
CA ARG A 35 -1.71 3.42 10.81
C ARG A 35 -1.63 4.58 9.83
N ARG A 36 -2.71 5.35 9.72
CA ARG A 36 -2.73 6.53 8.85
C ARG A 36 -1.90 7.65 9.47
N SER A 37 -1.08 8.30 8.64
CA SER A 37 -0.44 9.56 9.02
C SER A 37 -1.52 10.63 9.18
N LYS A 38 -1.39 11.48 10.21
CA LYS A 38 -2.33 12.60 10.43
C LYS A 38 -2.09 13.76 9.46
N ASN A 39 -0.91 13.80 8.83
CA ASN A 39 -0.42 14.96 8.09
C ASN A 39 -0.15 14.65 6.61
N SER A 40 -0.38 13.42 6.17
CA SER A 40 -0.14 13.00 4.79
C SER A 40 -1.02 11.81 4.40
N HIS A 41 -1.12 11.53 3.10
CA HIS A 41 -1.77 10.32 2.60
C HIS A 41 -0.95 9.03 2.84
N ALA A 42 0.20 9.15 3.52
CA ALA A 42 1.05 8.01 3.85
C ALA A 42 0.42 7.15 4.96
N VAL A 43 0.74 5.87 4.90
CA VAL A 43 0.42 4.88 5.95
C VAL A 43 1.71 4.32 6.52
N LEU A 44 1.72 4.14 7.83
CA LEU A 44 2.82 3.52 8.57
C LEU A 44 2.45 2.06 8.84
N VAL A 45 3.32 1.13 8.46
CA VAL A 45 3.17 -0.28 8.81
C VAL A 45 3.65 -0.49 10.25
N THR A 46 2.81 -1.10 11.09
CA THR A 46 3.18 -1.39 12.49
C THR A 46 4.13 -2.60 12.57
N PRO A 47 4.81 -2.85 13.69
CA PRO A 47 5.60 -4.07 13.86
C PRO A 47 4.78 -5.35 13.68
N LYS A 48 3.53 -5.34 14.17
CA LYS A 48 2.56 -6.42 13.95
C LYS A 48 2.22 -6.56 12.47
N GLY A 49 1.98 -5.44 11.79
CA GLY A 49 1.71 -5.38 10.36
C GLY A 49 2.82 -6.04 9.55
N TRP A 50 4.09 -5.70 9.79
CA TRP A 50 5.21 -6.32 9.09
C TRP A 50 5.29 -7.84 9.29
N ALA A 51 5.07 -8.32 10.51
CA ALA A 51 5.06 -9.76 10.79
C ALA A 51 3.97 -10.48 9.99
N GLN A 52 2.78 -9.89 9.90
CA GLN A 52 1.66 -10.49 9.19
C GLN A 52 1.75 -10.35 7.67
N LEU A 53 2.20 -9.20 7.17
CA LEU A 53 2.47 -8.98 5.74
C LEU A 53 3.53 -9.96 5.22
N LYS A 54 4.58 -10.21 6.01
CA LYS A 54 5.57 -11.25 5.69
C LYS A 54 4.95 -12.65 5.68
N ALA A 55 4.13 -12.99 6.67
CA ALA A 55 3.54 -14.31 6.77
C ALA A 55 2.50 -14.62 5.68
N GLN A 56 1.70 -13.63 5.29
CA GLN A 56 0.56 -13.82 4.40
C GLN A 56 0.87 -13.48 2.94
N LEU A 57 1.72 -12.48 2.71
CA LEU A 57 1.99 -11.92 1.39
C LEU A 57 3.48 -11.96 1.02
N ASN A 58 4.33 -12.47 1.92
CA ASN A 58 5.78 -12.50 1.77
C ASN A 58 6.38 -11.10 1.48
N LEU A 59 5.79 -10.07 2.11
CA LEU A 59 6.25 -8.68 2.01
C LEU A 59 7.09 -8.31 3.24
N ASP A 60 8.27 -7.75 2.98
CA ASP A 60 9.17 -7.28 4.03
C ASP A 60 9.72 -5.87 3.70
N PRO A 61 10.24 -5.13 4.70
CA PRO A 61 10.66 -3.74 4.52
C PRO A 61 11.70 -3.55 3.41
N ARG A 62 12.55 -4.57 3.19
CA ARG A 62 13.61 -4.55 2.19
C ARG A 62 13.08 -4.73 0.78
N THR A 63 11.90 -5.35 0.64
CA THR A 63 11.22 -5.47 -0.65
C THR A 63 10.87 -4.10 -1.23
N LEU A 64 10.50 -3.13 -0.39
CA LEU A 64 10.14 -1.77 -0.83
C LEU A 64 11.36 -0.92 -1.20
N GLU A 65 12.47 -1.03 -0.47
CA GLU A 65 13.75 -0.37 -0.83
C GLU A 65 14.24 -0.77 -2.23
N ASN A 66 13.97 -2.01 -2.66
CA ASN A 66 14.37 -2.51 -3.98
C ASN A 66 13.50 -2.00 -5.13
N LEU A 67 12.25 -1.60 -4.87
CA LEU A 67 11.35 -1.05 -5.89
C LEU A 67 11.73 0.38 -6.29
N GLU A 68 12.24 1.16 -5.34
CA GLU A 68 12.71 2.54 -5.60
C GLU A 68 14.04 2.55 -6.38
N HIS A 69 14.85 1.49 -6.28
CA HIS A 69 16.20 1.42 -6.84
C HIS A 69 16.34 0.58 -8.13
N ASN A 70 15.32 -0.16 -8.56
CA ASN A 70 15.40 -0.97 -9.79
C ASN A 70 14.12 -0.91 -10.65
N PRO A 71 14.07 -0.06 -11.69
CA PRO A 71 12.90 0.08 -12.57
C PRO A 71 12.67 -1.14 -13.49
N ALA A 72 13.54 -2.16 -13.48
CA ALA A 72 13.40 -3.34 -14.33
C ALA A 72 12.45 -4.43 -13.78
N LEU A 73 11.97 -4.28 -12.53
CA LEU A 73 11.05 -5.22 -11.88
C LEU A 73 9.59 -4.73 -11.88
N ALA A 74 9.34 -3.50 -12.33
CA ALA A 74 8.01 -2.89 -12.45
C ALA A 74 7.32 -3.27 -13.77
N GLY A 75 7.37 -4.57 -14.11
CA GLY A 75 6.73 -5.15 -15.30
C GLY A 75 5.22 -5.17 -15.22
#